data_AF-A0A0Q3VZ69-F1
#
_entry.id   AF-A0A0Q3VZ69-F1
#
_cell.length_a   1.000
_cell.length_b   1.000
_cell.length_c   1.000
_cell.angle_alpha   90.00
_cell.angle_beta   90.00
_cell.angle_gamma   90.00
#
_symmetry.space_group_name_H-M   'P 1'
#
loop_
_entity.id
_entity.type
_entity.pdbx_description
1 polymer ?
#
loop_
_entity_poly.entity_id
_entity_poly.type
_entity_poly.pdbx_seq_one_letter_code
_entity_poly.pdbx_strand_id
1 'polypeptide(L)'
;MFIEKLQLAIQNEYADYHFYKDMYKLTNDPYWQGFIQHAYEDEKSHYEMFQQLYYMLTGTYVQSLKKKPPCLDLKTCAKNAIKEELEGAEMYKEMLLQIPVQQAYAPLFVAMHDETEHAIRFSTMFNAL
;
A
#
# COMPACT_ATOMS: atom_id res chain seq x y z
N MET A 1 19.97 0.73 4.51
CA MET A 1 19.23 1.36 3.40
C MET A 1 18.08 0.47 2.89
N PHE A 2 18.32 -0.65 2.19
CA PHE A 2 17.21 -1.50 1.67
C PHE A 2 16.35 -2.12 2.77
N ILE A 3 16.96 -2.71 3.80
CA ILE A 3 16.23 -3.33 4.92
C ILE A 3 15.37 -2.32 5.68
N GLU A 4 15.87 -1.10 5.92
CA GLU A 4 15.13 -0.03 6.58
C GLU A 4 13.95 0.44 5.70
N LYS A 5 14.16 0.58 4.39
CA LYS A 5 13.06 0.87 3.45
C LYS A 5 12.03 -0.25 3.41
N LEU A 6 12.45 -1.52 3.49
CA LEU A 6 11.55 -2.66 3.55
C LEU A 6 10.74 -2.68 4.86
N GLN A 7 11.34 -2.31 6.00
CA GLN A 7 10.59 -2.14 7.24
C GLN A 7 9.54 -1.03 7.13
N LEU A 8 9.90 0.10 6.52
CA LEU A 8 8.99 1.21 6.29
C LEU A 8 7.85 0.79 5.35
N ALA A 9 8.15 0.09 4.26
CA ALA A 9 7.16 -0.49 3.36
C ALA A 9 6.15 -1.34 4.11
N ILE A 10 6.60 -2.33 4.89
CA ILE A 10 5.71 -3.19 5.69
C ILE A 10 4.79 -2.38 6.60
N GLN A 11 5.32 -1.31 7.22
CA GLN A 11 4.54 -0.43 8.08
C GLN A 11 3.52 0.40 7.29
N ASN A 12 3.87 0.91 6.12
CA ASN A 12 2.97 1.68 5.28
C ASN A 12 1.83 0.80 4.76
N GLU A 13 2.15 -0.31 4.13
CA GLU A 13 1.19 -1.28 3.59
C GLU A 13 0.19 -1.78 4.63
N TYR A 14 0.68 -2.11 5.83
CA TYR A 14 -0.20 -2.51 6.93
C TYR A 14 -1.15 -1.38 7.37
N ALA A 15 -0.66 -0.13 7.38
CA ALA A 15 -1.46 1.01 7.75
C ALA A 15 -2.51 1.35 6.67
N ASP A 16 -2.14 1.22 5.40
CA ASP A 16 -2.98 1.50 4.23
C ASP A 16 -4.09 0.48 4.06
N TYR A 17 -3.79 -0.81 4.23
CA TYR A 17 -4.80 -1.86 4.37
C TYR A 17 -5.92 -1.49 5.35
N HIS A 18 -5.54 -1.02 6.55
CA HIS A 18 -6.52 -0.65 7.56
C HIS A 18 -7.26 0.65 7.23
N PHE A 19 -6.55 1.65 6.70
CA PHE A 19 -7.11 2.93 6.34
C PHE A 19 -8.15 2.79 5.21
N TYR A 20 -7.84 2.01 4.17
CA TYR A 20 -8.74 1.74 3.05
C TYR A 20 -9.94 0.88 3.45
N LYS A 21 -9.79 -0.04 4.40
CA LYS A 21 -10.95 -0.72 5.01
C LYS A 21 -11.90 0.22 5.75
N ASP A 22 -11.39 1.31 6.34
CA ASP A 22 -12.26 2.32 6.95
C ASP A 22 -12.91 3.19 5.87
N MET A 23 -12.17 3.55 4.82
CA MET A 23 -12.68 4.27 3.65
C MET A 23 -13.81 3.52 2.95
N TYR A 24 -13.72 2.19 2.82
CA TYR A 24 -14.75 1.32 2.23
C TYR A 24 -16.12 1.51 2.89
N LYS A 25 -16.14 1.75 4.20
CA LYS A 25 -17.38 1.91 5.00
C LYS A 25 -18.05 3.26 4.80
N LEU A 26 -17.37 4.23 4.17
CA LEU A 26 -17.88 5.59 3.98
C LEU A 26 -18.72 5.75 2.71
N THR A 27 -18.88 4.70 1.91
CA THR A 27 -19.72 4.70 0.71
C THR A 27 -20.55 3.42 0.63
N ASN A 28 -21.74 3.55 0.03
CA ASN A 28 -22.60 2.43 -0.34
C ASN A 28 -22.66 2.24 -1.86
N ASP A 29 -21.92 3.03 -2.64
CA ASP A 29 -21.83 2.89 -4.08
C ASP A 29 -20.97 1.66 -4.43
N PRO A 30 -21.51 0.62 -5.07
CA PRO A 30 -20.77 -0.60 -5.39
C PRO A 30 -19.56 -0.35 -6.30
N TYR A 31 -19.61 0.67 -7.15
CA TYR A 31 -18.51 1.00 -8.04
C TYR A 31 -17.31 1.52 -7.24
N TRP A 32 -17.54 2.45 -6.31
CA TRP A 32 -16.49 2.95 -5.43
C TRP A 32 -16.04 1.91 -4.41
N GLN A 33 -16.95 1.12 -3.87
CA GLN A 33 -16.59 -0.01 -3.00
C GLN A 33 -15.65 -0.99 -3.70
N GLY A 34 -15.86 -1.27 -4.99
CA GLY A 34 -14.98 -2.13 -5.78
C GLY A 34 -13.54 -1.59 -5.89
N PHE A 35 -13.37 -0.29 -6.12
CA PHE A 35 -12.04 0.33 -6.17
C PHE A 35 -11.33 0.27 -4.82
N ILE A 36 -12.03 0.60 -3.73
CA ILE A 36 -11.46 0.61 -2.39
C ILE A 36 -11.14 -0.80 -1.91
N GLN A 37 -12.02 -1.76 -2.23
CA GLN A 37 -11.83 -3.16 -1.88
C GLN A 37 -10.60 -3.75 -2.52
N HIS A 38 -10.44 -3.53 -3.82
CA HIS A 38 -9.28 -3.99 -4.55
C HIS A 38 -7.99 -3.47 -3.90
N ALA A 39 -7.90 -2.15 -3.67
CA ALA A 39 -6.72 -1.55 -3.05
C ALA A 39 -6.39 -2.16 -1.69
N TYR A 40 -7.36 -2.28 -0.76
CA TYR A 40 -7.02 -2.85 0.55
C TYR A 40 -6.66 -4.34 0.48
N GLU A 41 -7.18 -5.10 -0.48
CA GLU A 41 -6.79 -6.51 -0.65
C GLU A 41 -5.36 -6.65 -1.18
N ASP A 42 -4.94 -5.72 -2.02
CA ASP A 42 -3.58 -5.64 -2.54
C ASP A 42 -2.61 -5.17 -1.45
N GLU A 43 -2.92 -4.12 -0.67
CA GLU A 43 -2.04 -3.69 0.45
C GLU A 43 -1.84 -4.80 1.49
N LYS A 44 -2.89 -5.61 1.69
CA LYS A 44 -2.79 -6.79 2.54
C LYS A 44 -1.74 -7.76 1.98
N SER A 45 -1.82 -8.05 0.69
CA SER A 45 -0.90 -8.93 -0.01
C SER A 45 0.52 -8.35 -0.02
N HIS A 46 0.68 -7.04 -0.23
CA HIS A 46 1.95 -6.32 -0.22
C HIS A 46 2.65 -6.45 1.14
N TYR A 47 1.98 -6.12 2.26
CA TYR A 47 2.62 -6.25 3.57
C TYR A 47 2.99 -7.70 3.88
N GLU A 48 2.19 -8.69 3.45
CA GLU A 48 2.47 -10.11 3.66
C GLU A 48 3.70 -10.55 2.86
N MET A 49 3.78 -10.17 1.58
CA MET A 49 4.94 -10.44 0.73
C MET A 49 6.21 -9.77 1.28
N PHE A 50 6.11 -8.52 1.72
CA PHE A 50 7.25 -7.80 2.29
C PHE A 50 7.68 -8.37 3.64
N GLN A 51 6.76 -8.82 4.50
CA GLN A 51 7.09 -9.55 5.73
C GLN A 51 7.87 -10.83 5.43
N GLN A 52 7.46 -11.59 4.41
CA GLN A 52 8.19 -12.79 3.99
C GLN A 52 9.59 -12.45 3.45
N LEU A 53 9.71 -11.41 2.64
CA LEU A 53 11.00 -10.95 2.15
C LEU A 53 11.91 -10.48 3.29
N TYR A 54 11.36 -9.73 4.26
CA TYR A 54 12.10 -9.25 5.41
C TYR A 54 12.57 -10.40 6.31
N TYR A 55 11.72 -11.41 6.53
CA TYR A 55 12.09 -12.63 7.23
C TYR A 55 13.21 -13.39 6.51
N MET A 56 13.14 -13.52 5.18
CA MET A 56 14.19 -14.16 4.39
C MET A 56 15.55 -13.46 4.54
N LEU A 57 15.54 -12.13 4.61
CA LEU A 57 16.76 -11.32 4.68
C LEU A 57 17.33 -11.19 6.11
N THR A 58 16.50 -11.29 7.15
CA THR A 58 16.90 -10.97 8.53
C THR A 58 16.68 -12.08 9.55
N GLY A 59 15.89 -13.11 9.20
CA GLY A 59 15.46 -14.17 10.12
C GLY A 59 14.37 -13.78 11.10
N THR A 60 13.79 -12.57 10.99
CA THR A 60 12.75 -12.06 11.89
C THR A 60 11.62 -11.38 11.11
N TYR A 61 10.43 -11.29 11.69
CA TYR A 61 9.34 -10.47 11.15
C TYR A 61 9.33 -9.09 11.80
N VAL A 62 8.92 -8.06 11.06
CA VAL A 62 8.65 -6.74 11.65
C VAL A 62 7.48 -6.86 12.62
N GLN A 63 7.67 -6.36 13.84
CA GLN A 63 6.70 -6.40 14.93
C GLN A 63 6.14 -5.02 15.23
N SER A 64 5.05 -4.96 16.00
CA SER A 64 4.50 -3.72 16.55
C SER A 64 4.04 -2.70 15.49
N LEU A 65 3.48 -3.20 14.38
CA LEU A 65 2.93 -2.38 13.31
C LEU A 65 1.76 -1.52 13.80
N LYS A 66 1.72 -0.28 13.35
CA LYS A 66 0.73 0.72 13.79
C LYS A 66 -0.28 1.00 12.69
N LYS A 67 -1.52 1.29 13.08
CA LYS A 67 -2.55 1.77 12.16
C LYS A 67 -2.46 3.29 12.03
N LYS A 68 -2.83 3.81 10.85
CA LYS A 68 -3.18 5.23 10.70
C LYS A 68 -4.47 5.56 11.47
N PRO A 69 -4.71 6.83 11.84
CA PRO A 69 -6.04 7.27 12.25
C PRO A 69 -7.08 6.89 11.19
N PRO A 70 -8.31 6.52 11.59
CA PRO A 70 -9.32 6.06 10.64
C PRO A 70 -9.69 7.17 9.66
N CYS A 71 -10.02 6.78 8.42
CA CYS A 71 -10.60 7.69 7.45
C CYS A 71 -11.99 8.16 7.90
N LEU A 72 -12.25 9.46 7.85
CA LEU A 72 -13.51 10.07 8.29
C LEU A 72 -14.32 10.75 7.17
N ASP A 73 -13.64 11.18 6.10
CA ASP A 73 -14.25 11.87 4.96
C ASP A 73 -13.73 11.27 3.67
N LEU A 74 -14.62 10.66 2.88
CA LEU A 74 -14.23 9.85 1.73
C LEU A 74 -13.44 10.66 0.69
N LYS A 75 -13.86 11.88 0.39
CA LYS A 75 -13.21 12.71 -0.63
C LYS A 75 -11.82 13.16 -0.18
N THR A 76 -11.67 13.60 1.06
CA THR A 76 -10.37 13.99 1.62
C THR A 76 -9.44 12.78 1.74
N CYS A 77 -9.94 11.62 2.15
CA CYS A 77 -9.13 10.40 2.20
C CYS A 77 -8.68 9.95 0.82
N ALA A 78 -9.57 9.95 -0.19
CA ALA A 78 -9.20 9.63 -1.56
C ALA A 78 -8.11 10.59 -2.09
N LYS A 79 -8.22 11.89 -1.78
CA LYS A 79 -7.18 12.87 -2.13
C LYS A 79 -5.81 12.54 -1.51
N ASN A 80 -5.80 12.18 -0.24
CA ASN A 80 -4.57 11.84 0.47
C ASN A 80 -3.98 10.53 -0.04
N ALA A 81 -4.83 9.52 -0.26
CA ALA A 81 -4.44 8.22 -0.80
C ALA A 81 -3.70 8.39 -2.13
N ILE A 82 -4.20 9.20 -3.09
CA ILE A 82 -3.49 9.47 -4.35
C ILE A 82 -2.02 9.85 -4.14
N LYS A 83 -1.75 10.73 -3.16
CA LYS A 83 -0.39 11.16 -2.89
C LYS A 83 0.44 10.03 -2.28
N GLU A 84 -0.12 9.34 -1.28
CA GLU A 84 0.56 8.25 -0.58
C GLU A 84 0.89 7.09 -1.53
N GLU A 85 -0.04 6.73 -2.41
CA GLU A 85 0.14 5.72 -3.46
C GLU A 85 1.27 6.08 -4.43
N LEU A 86 1.31 7.33 -4.92
CA LEU A 86 2.38 7.79 -5.79
C LEU A 86 3.74 7.77 -5.09
N GLU A 87 3.80 8.15 -3.81
CA GLU A 87 5.01 8.07 -2.99
C GLU A 87 5.45 6.61 -2.75
N GLY A 88 4.49 5.69 -2.56
CA GLY A 88 4.72 4.24 -2.47
C GLY A 88 5.33 3.67 -3.75
N ALA A 89 4.71 3.95 -4.91
CA ALA A 89 5.21 3.54 -6.21
C ALA A 89 6.65 4.03 -6.48
N GLU A 90 6.96 5.29 -6.11
CA GLU A 90 8.31 5.83 -6.23
C GLU A 90 9.31 5.12 -5.32
N MET A 91 8.93 4.86 -4.06
CA MET A 91 9.76 4.12 -3.11
C MET A 91 10.05 2.70 -3.61
N TYR A 92 9.04 1.98 -4.12
CA TYR A 92 9.21 0.62 -4.61
C TYR A 92 10.05 0.54 -5.88
N LYS A 93 9.91 1.50 -6.79
CA LYS A 93 10.82 1.66 -7.93
C LYS A 93 12.26 1.82 -7.47
N GLU A 94 12.55 2.68 -6.50
CA GLU A 94 13.91 2.85 -5.97
C GLU A 94 14.46 1.57 -5.32
N MET A 95 13.63 0.88 -4.55
CA MET A 95 13.99 -0.40 -3.94
C MET A 95 14.26 -1.46 -4.99
N LEU A 96 13.45 -1.53 -6.05
CA LEU A 96 13.58 -2.49 -7.14
C LEU A 96 14.93 -2.35 -7.86
N LEU A 97 15.41 -1.11 -8.04
CA LEU A 97 16.72 -0.83 -8.63
C LEU A 97 17.90 -1.17 -7.72
N GLN A 98 17.65 -1.47 -6.44
CA GLN A 98 18.66 -1.72 -5.41
C GLN A 98 18.47 -3.08 -4.73
N ILE A 99 17.74 -4.02 -5.36
CA ILE A 99 17.44 -5.30 -4.74
C ILE A 99 18.73 -6.06 -4.38
N PRO A 100 18.85 -6.56 -3.14
CA PRO A 100 20.02 -7.34 -2.73
C PRO A 100 19.93 -8.81 -3.16
N VAL A 101 18.72 -9.29 -3.47
CA VAL A 101 18.43 -10.68 -3.83
C VAL A 101 17.33 -10.75 -4.90
N GLN A 102 17.38 -11.75 -5.78
CA GLN A 102 16.42 -11.90 -6.89
C GLN A 102 14.98 -12.06 -6.40
N GLN A 103 14.79 -12.68 -5.23
CA GLN A 103 13.49 -12.90 -4.60
C GLN A 103 12.77 -11.60 -4.25
N ALA A 104 13.48 -10.48 -4.14
CA ALA A 104 12.88 -9.18 -3.90
C ALA A 104 12.21 -8.58 -5.15
N TYR A 105 12.56 -9.06 -6.35
CA TYR A 105 12.08 -8.47 -7.60
C TYR A 105 10.56 -8.53 -7.72
N ALA A 106 9.96 -9.72 -7.57
CA ALA A 106 8.53 -9.89 -7.78
C ALA A 106 7.66 -9.11 -6.77
N PRO A 107 7.91 -9.18 -5.44
CA PRO A 107 7.15 -8.37 -4.48
C PRO A 107 7.18 -6.87 -4.77
N LEU A 108 8.37 -6.33 -5.09
CA LEU A 108 8.52 -4.91 -5.35
C LEU A 108 7.94 -4.48 -6.69
N PHE A 109 8.04 -5.31 -7.72
CA PHE A 109 7.48 -5.00 -9.03
C PHE A 109 5.95 -4.99 -8.99
N VAL A 110 5.35 -5.96 -8.30
CA VAL A 110 3.89 -6.05 -8.11
C VAL A 110 3.38 -4.82 -7.37
N ALA A 111 3.88 -4.57 -6.14
CA ALA A 111 3.45 -3.42 -5.34
C ALA A 111 3.65 -2.07 -6.05
N MET A 112 4.79 -1.88 -6.74
CA MET A 112 5.03 -0.65 -7.52
C MET A 112 3.96 -0.43 -8.60
N HIS A 113 3.52 -1.49 -9.27
CA HIS A 113 2.52 -1.40 -10.32
C HIS A 113 1.13 -1.16 -9.75
N ASP A 114 0.80 -1.90 -8.70
CA ASP A 114 -0.50 -1.85 -8.02
C ASP A 114 -0.71 -0.47 -7.39
N GLU A 115 0.30 0.11 -6.72
CA GLU A 115 0.25 1.50 -6.20
C GLU A 115 -0.03 2.53 -7.30
N THR A 116 0.56 2.35 -8.49
CA THR A 116 0.29 3.25 -9.62
C THR A 116 -1.17 3.12 -10.06
N GLU A 117 -1.72 1.90 -10.04
CA GLU A 117 -3.11 1.63 -10.34
C GLU A 117 -4.06 2.19 -9.26
N HIS A 118 -3.72 2.04 -7.98
CA HIS A 118 -4.44 2.60 -6.84
C HIS A 118 -4.55 4.12 -6.95
N ALA A 119 -3.45 4.81 -7.26
CA ALA A 119 -3.46 6.25 -7.48
C ALA A 119 -4.45 6.67 -8.60
N ILE A 120 -4.56 5.90 -9.68
CA ILE A 120 -5.50 6.16 -10.78
C ILE A 120 -6.95 5.97 -10.31
N ARG A 121 -7.23 4.89 -9.57
CA ARG A 121 -8.55 4.60 -9.00
C ARG A 121 -9.00 5.69 -8.03
N PHE A 122 -8.14 6.05 -7.08
CA PHE A 122 -8.45 7.10 -6.10
C PHE A 122 -8.54 8.49 -6.75
N SER A 123 -7.77 8.77 -7.79
CA SER A 123 -7.92 9.99 -8.60
C SER A 123 -9.28 10.05 -9.29
N THR A 124 -9.74 8.93 -9.85
CA THR A 124 -11.07 8.82 -10.44
C THR A 124 -12.16 9.09 -9.40
N MET A 125 -12.05 8.48 -8.22
CA MET A 125 -12.97 8.72 -7.11
C MET A 125 -12.96 10.19 -6.68
N PHE A 126 -11.79 10.76 -6.39
CA PHE A 126 -11.66 12.13 -5.89
C PHE A 126 -12.31 13.17 -6.82
N ASN A 127 -12.18 13.00 -8.13
CA ASN A 127 -12.75 13.90 -9.12
C ASN A 127 -14.26 13.69 -9.35
N ALA A 128 -14.81 12.55 -8.95
CA ALA A 128 -16.24 12.22 -9.09
C ALA A 128 -17.07 12.49 -7.82
N LEU A 129 -16.42 12.53 -6.64
CA LEU A 129 -17.03 12.84 -5.34
C LEU A 129 -17.25 14.34 -5.13
#